data_AF-A0A6I5HIM6-F1
#
_entry.id   AF-A0A6I5HIM6-F1
#
_cell.length_a   1.000
_cell.length_b   1.000
_cell.length_c   1.000
_cell.angle_alpha   90.00
_cell.angle_beta   90.00
_cell.angle_gamma   90.00
#
_symmetry.space_group_name_H-M   'P 1'
#
loop_
_entity.id
_entity.type
_entity.pdbx_description
1 polymer ?
#
loop_
_entity_poly.entity_id
_entity_poly.type
_entity_poly.pdbx_seq_one_letter_code
_entity_poly.pdbx_strand_id
1 'polypeptide(L)'
;MPVRRLLTSVLGSVSLAFALLGTGAATATPAAADPCGFYETGSDAYYNHCTSDGSHVVIKVEVALAPDYERCVAPGRTWLGSAAKIQGAHYVGRTC
;
A
#
# COMPACT_ATOMS: atom_id res chain seq x y z
N MET A 1 -40.13 26.83 -62.31
CA MET A 1 -41.07 27.95 -62.05
C MET A 1 -41.01 28.27 -60.56
N PRO A 2 -40.79 29.54 -60.18
CA PRO A 2 -40.44 29.90 -58.81
C PRO A 2 -41.68 30.31 -58.00
N VAL A 3 -41.81 29.84 -56.76
CA VAL A 3 -42.83 30.36 -55.84
C VAL A 3 -42.20 30.72 -54.51
N ARG A 4 -42.27 32.02 -54.24
CA ARG A 4 -41.97 32.76 -53.01
C ARG A 4 -42.69 32.21 -51.77
N ARG A 5 -42.08 32.38 -50.60
CA ARG A 5 -42.71 32.95 -49.37
C ARG A 5 -41.65 33.06 -48.26
N LEU A 6 -41.35 34.30 -47.81
CA LEU A 6 -41.86 34.96 -46.59
C LEU A 6 -41.35 34.25 -45.31
N LEU A 7 -40.29 34.79 -44.68
CA LEU A 7 -40.36 35.72 -43.54
C LEU A 7 -41.02 35.11 -42.30
N THR A 8 -40.21 34.87 -41.25
CA THR A 8 -40.33 35.41 -39.88
C THR A 8 -39.84 34.40 -38.82
N SER A 9 -38.79 34.81 -38.11
CA SER A 9 -38.50 34.67 -36.67
C SER A 9 -39.07 33.46 -35.90
N VAL A 10 -38.22 32.80 -35.10
CA VAL A 10 -38.34 32.82 -33.63
C VAL A 10 -37.08 32.24 -32.96
N LEU A 11 -36.78 32.83 -31.81
CA LEU A 11 -35.70 32.60 -30.87
C LEU A 11 -35.60 31.15 -30.37
N GLY A 12 -34.40 30.77 -29.91
CA GLY A 12 -34.28 29.76 -28.86
C GLY A 12 -32.99 28.95 -28.86
N SER A 13 -31.84 29.57 -28.59
CA SER A 13 -30.61 28.84 -28.29
C SER A 13 -30.71 28.25 -26.88
N VAL A 14 -31.20 27.02 -26.75
CA VAL A 14 -31.09 26.27 -25.48
C VAL A 14 -29.81 25.45 -25.54
N SER A 15 -28.70 26.05 -25.13
CA SER A 15 -27.46 25.33 -24.85
C SER A 15 -27.70 24.47 -23.61
N LEU A 16 -27.96 23.18 -23.77
CA LEU A 16 -27.91 22.25 -22.64
C LEU A 16 -26.44 22.17 -22.19
N ALA A 17 -26.10 22.93 -21.15
CA ALA A 17 -24.89 22.69 -20.38
C ALA A 17 -25.05 21.33 -19.70
N PHE A 18 -24.47 20.30 -20.31
CA PHE A 18 -24.35 18.98 -19.70
C PHE A 18 -23.38 19.14 -18.53
N ALA A 19 -23.94 19.26 -17.31
CA ALA A 19 -23.15 19.28 -16.10
C ALA A 19 -22.33 17.99 -16.05
N LEU A 20 -21.01 18.12 -16.19
CA LEU A 20 -20.09 17.04 -15.85
C LEU A 20 -20.33 16.71 -14.38
N LEU A 21 -21.01 15.58 -14.14
CA LEU A 21 -20.99 14.91 -12.86
C LEU A 21 -19.53 14.49 -12.63
N GLY A 22 -18.79 15.34 -11.93
CA GLY A 22 -17.49 15.00 -11.38
C GLY A 22 -17.71 13.89 -10.37
N THR A 23 -17.73 12.64 -10.83
CA THR A 23 -17.54 11.48 -9.99
C THR A 23 -16.12 11.60 -9.45
N GLY A 24 -15.98 12.17 -8.25
CA GLY A 24 -14.72 12.20 -7.53
C GLY A 24 -14.24 10.76 -7.38
N ALA A 25 -13.26 10.37 -8.19
CA ALA A 25 -12.56 9.12 -7.98
C ALA A 25 -11.85 9.27 -6.63
N ALA A 26 -12.37 8.60 -5.59
CA ALA A 26 -11.63 8.44 -4.35
C ALA A 26 -10.40 7.60 -4.68
N THR A 27 -9.28 8.27 -4.95
CA THR A 27 -7.99 7.61 -5.07
C THR A 27 -7.64 7.07 -3.70
N ALA A 28 -7.77 5.76 -3.51
CA ALA A 28 -7.27 5.11 -2.32
C ALA A 28 -5.76 5.37 -2.23
N THR A 29 -5.33 6.13 -1.24
CA THR A 29 -3.91 6.30 -0.95
C THR A 29 -3.34 4.92 -0.64
N PRO A 30 -2.28 4.47 -1.33
CA PRO A 30 -1.62 3.21 -1.01
C PRO A 30 -1.22 3.24 0.47
N ALA A 31 -1.54 2.17 1.20
CA ALA A 31 -1.02 2.01 2.55
C ALA A 31 0.51 2.09 2.50
N ALA A 32 1.11 2.83 3.44
CA ALA A 32 2.56 2.90 3.54
C ALA A 32 3.11 1.47 3.71
N ALA A 33 4.11 1.13 2.88
CA ALA A 33 4.75 -0.17 2.99
C ALA A 33 5.46 -0.31 4.35
N ASP A 34 5.45 -1.52 4.90
CA ASP A 34 6.23 -1.84 6.10
C ASP A 34 7.74 -1.58 5.84
N PRO A 35 8.49 -1.00 6.81
CA PRO A 35 9.92 -0.78 6.65
C PRO A 35 10.67 -2.10 6.54
N CYS A 36 11.79 -2.12 5.81
CA CYS A 36 12.64 -3.30 5.70
C CYS A 36 13.43 -3.54 7.00
N GLY A 37 13.62 -4.81 7.37
CA GLY A 37 14.29 -5.19 8.61
C GLY A 37 13.35 -5.21 9.81
N PHE A 38 13.90 -5.05 11.01
CA PHE A 38 13.15 -5.05 12.25
C PHE A 38 12.40 -3.74 12.48
N TYR A 39 11.17 -3.84 12.95
CA TYR A 39 10.36 -2.71 13.37
C TYR A 39 9.26 -3.15 14.32
N GLU A 40 8.68 -2.17 15.02
CA GLU A 40 7.59 -2.39 15.96
C GLU A 40 6.37 -1.56 15.57
N THR A 41 5.18 -2.08 15.88
CA THR A 41 3.93 -1.35 15.78
C THR A 41 3.12 -1.54 17.06
N GLY A 42 3.03 -0.51 17.89
CA GLY A 42 2.27 -0.56 19.12
C GLY A 42 2.70 -1.72 20.03
N SER A 43 1.93 -2.81 20.04
CA SER A 43 2.14 -4.00 20.86
C SER A 43 3.05 -5.07 20.26
N ASP A 44 3.37 -4.99 18.97
CA ASP A 44 3.93 -6.09 18.20
C ASP A 44 5.24 -5.74 17.52
N ALA A 45 6.10 -6.75 17.38
CA ALA A 45 7.40 -6.67 16.75
C ALA A 45 7.45 -7.57 15.51
N TYR A 46 8.06 -7.05 14.45
CA TYR A 46 8.08 -7.66 13.13
C TYR A 46 9.48 -7.61 12.53
N TYR A 47 9.71 -8.51 11.56
CA TYR A 47 10.81 -8.41 10.62
C TYR A 47 10.26 -8.48 9.20
N ASN A 48 10.54 -7.47 8.38
CA ASN A 48 10.18 -7.48 6.96
C ASN A 48 11.40 -7.80 6.10
N HIS A 49 11.38 -8.97 5.45
CA HIS A 49 12.42 -9.35 4.50
C HIS A 49 12.09 -8.79 3.11
N CYS A 50 12.63 -7.60 2.83
CA CYS A 50 12.49 -6.97 1.52
C CYS A 50 13.44 -7.62 0.51
N THR A 51 12.92 -8.57 -0.27
CA THR A 51 13.60 -9.08 -1.46
C THR A 51 12.61 -9.32 -2.59
N SER A 52 13.11 -9.29 -3.83
CA SER A 52 12.36 -9.61 -5.04
C SER A 52 12.73 -10.97 -5.65
N ASP A 53 13.83 -11.58 -5.18
CA ASP A 53 14.36 -12.84 -5.73
C ASP A 53 13.72 -14.10 -5.11
N GLY A 54 12.82 -13.91 -4.14
CA GLY A 54 12.16 -15.01 -3.45
C GLY A 54 13.01 -15.70 -2.39
N SER A 55 14.22 -15.21 -2.10
CA SER A 55 15.13 -15.84 -1.14
C SER A 55 14.56 -15.83 0.28
N HIS A 56 14.91 -16.86 1.06
CA HIS A 56 14.64 -16.90 2.48
C HIS A 56 15.95 -16.62 3.23
N VAL A 57 15.83 -15.97 4.37
CA VAL A 57 16.99 -15.55 5.17
C VAL A 57 16.86 -16.01 6.60
N VAL A 58 18.01 -16.32 7.20
CA VAL A 58 18.10 -16.53 8.64
C VAL A 58 18.24 -15.18 9.32
N ILE A 59 17.37 -14.91 10.29
CA ILE A 59 17.48 -13.77 11.19
C ILE A 59 17.80 -14.26 12.59
N LYS A 60 18.56 -13.46 13.35
CA LYS A 60 18.68 -13.60 14.79
C LYS A 60 17.64 -12.68 15.43
N VAL A 61 16.86 -13.24 16.36
CA VAL A 61 15.85 -12.53 17.14
C VAL A 61 16.33 -12.41 18.57
N GLU A 62 16.34 -11.18 19.07
CA GLU A 62 16.79 -10.83 20.42
C GLU A 62 15.58 -10.78 21.36
N VAL A 63 15.68 -11.48 22.50
CA VAL A 63 14.54 -11.67 23.42
C VAL A 63 14.90 -11.22 24.83
N ALA A 64 14.05 -10.38 25.44
CA ALA A 64 14.36 -9.71 26.69
C ALA A 64 14.65 -10.64 27.89
N LEU A 65 13.88 -11.72 28.04
CA LEU A 65 13.91 -12.63 29.20
C LEU A 65 14.10 -14.10 28.79
N ALA A 66 14.63 -14.33 27.60
CA ALA A 66 14.92 -15.67 27.09
C ALA A 66 16.17 -15.63 26.21
N PRO A 67 16.80 -16.78 25.92
CA PRO A 67 17.87 -16.82 24.94
C PRO A 67 17.41 -16.32 23.56
N ASP A 68 18.31 -15.61 22.88
CA ASP A 68 18.16 -15.29 21.46
C ASP A 68 17.98 -16.56 20.64
N TYR A 69 17.30 -16.45 19.51
CA TYR A 69 17.10 -17.57 18.60
C TYR A 69 17.24 -17.16 17.15
N GLU A 70 17.56 -18.13 16.31
CA GLU A 70 17.58 -17.95 14.87
C GLU A 70 16.29 -18.49 14.24
N ARG A 71 15.81 -17.79 13.20
CA ARG A 71 14.60 -18.17 12.48
C ARG A 71 14.79 -17.94 10.99
N CYS A 72 14.36 -18.92 10.20
CA CYS A 72 14.21 -18.75 8.75
C CYS A 72 12.93 -17.95 8.45
N VAL A 73 13.06 -16.88 7.66
CA VAL A 73 11.93 -16.05 7.23
C VAL A 73 11.88 -15.93 5.72
N ALA A 74 10.66 -16.02 5.18
CA ALA A 74 10.37 -15.81 3.78
C ALA A 74 10.34 -14.31 3.44
N PRO A 75 10.33 -13.93 2.15
CA PRO A 75 10.10 -12.55 1.73
C PRO A 75 8.81 -11.97 2.34
N GLY A 76 8.86 -10.69 2.70
CA GLY A 76 7.76 -9.96 3.30
C GLY A 76 7.77 -9.99 4.83
N ARG A 77 6.60 -9.69 5.41
CA ARG A 77 6.44 -9.45 6.84
C ARG A 77 6.32 -10.73 7.66
N THR A 78 7.18 -10.88 8.66
CA THR A 78 7.12 -11.94 9.67
C THR A 78 6.85 -11.34 11.05
N TRP A 79 5.80 -11.80 11.72
CA TRP A 79 5.56 -11.48 13.14
C TRP A 79 6.51 -12.28 14.04
N LEU A 80 7.18 -11.57 14.94
CA LEU A 80 8.17 -12.14 15.87
C LEU A 80 7.61 -12.32 17.28
N GLY A 81 6.59 -11.55 17.64
CA GLY A 81 5.99 -11.56 18.97
C GLY A 81 5.61 -10.17 19.43
N SER A 82 5.32 -10.04 20.73
CA SER A 82 5.07 -8.73 21.34
C SER A 82 6.34 -7.88 21.41
N ALA A 83 6.22 -6.57 21.18
CA ALA A 83 7.27 -5.58 21.38
C ALA A 83 7.81 -5.54 22.83
N ALA A 84 7.01 -5.97 23.82
CA ALA A 84 7.49 -6.10 25.19
C ALA A 84 8.48 -7.27 25.39
N LYS A 85 8.49 -8.24 24.46
CA LYS A 85 9.31 -9.45 24.53
C LYS A 85 10.50 -9.40 23.57
N ILE A 86 10.31 -8.87 22.38
CA ILE A 86 11.32 -8.84 21.32
C ILE A 86 12.07 -7.51 21.39
N GLN A 87 13.39 -7.57 21.52
CA GLN A 87 14.23 -6.37 21.64
C GLN A 87 14.87 -5.95 20.31
N GLY A 88 14.89 -6.86 19.34
CA GLY A 88 15.49 -6.62 18.04
C GLY A 88 15.45 -7.86 17.16
N ALA A 89 15.69 -7.66 15.87
CA ALA A 89 16.04 -8.75 14.97
C ALA A 89 16.90 -8.25 13.81
N HIS A 90 17.82 -9.09 13.34
CA HIS A 90 18.69 -8.75 12.22
C HIS A 90 19.07 -9.97 11.38
N TYR A 91 19.31 -9.75 10.10
CA TYR A 91 19.85 -10.75 9.18
C TYR A 91 21.26 -11.18 9.61
N VAL A 92 21.54 -12.48 9.63
CA VAL A 92 22.84 -13.03 10.06
C VAL A 92 23.80 -13.36 8.90
N GLY A 93 23.50 -12.95 7.67
CA GLY A 93 24.41 -13.16 6.54
C GLY A 93 24.30 -14.53 5.84
N ARG A 94 23.22 -15.31 6.09
CA ARG A 94 23.01 -16.60 5.43
C ARG A 94 21.55 -16.87 5.06
N THR A 95 21.34 -17.56 3.95
CA THR A 95 20.02 -18.02 3.51
C THR A 95 19.59 -19.30 4.21
N CYS A 96 18.33 -19.61 4.02
CA CYS A 96 17.64 -20.87 4.28
C CYS A 96 16.58 -21.01 3.16
#